data_AF-A0A3M1R503-F1
#
_entry.id   AF-A0A3M1R503-F1
#
_cell.length_a   1.000
_cell.length_b   1.000
_cell.length_c   1.000
_cell.angle_alpha   90.00
_cell.angle_beta   90.00
_cell.angle_gamma   90.00
#
_symmetry.space_group_name_H-M   'P 1'
#
loop_
_entity.id
_entity.type
_entity.pdbx_description
1 polymer ?
#
loop_
_entity_poly.entity_id
_entity_poly.type
_entity_poly.pdbx_seq_one_letter_code
_entity_poly.pdbx_strand_id
1 'polypeptide(L)'
;MSNEPQRTRRSQRILLRVLCGKVQMEPQPGPGQRRREKIMAEEKRAKLYLAGPEVFLPDAVEKAREQQALCARYGFIGLHPIDNNIDVQERDPTQILEIYRAIRLFRGDVHALLVRFSTDALLSALKIYMGDIHQIYQCDIVVANCNPFRGALIDDGTAYELGFGNALGKPSYGYIDQMIPAVENIVKRYPCTIREDGVPVDQDGYLVVDDFGTAINLMMQCGMLMSGGRLIEGNFEHCLQAIRADLDSGTLRLPREAADR
;
A
#
# COMPACT_ATOMS: atom_id res chain seq x y z
N MET A 1 -50.10 49.75 16.91
CA MET A 1 -49.11 49.10 17.79
C MET A 1 -48.62 47.87 17.03
N SER A 2 -47.55 47.99 16.25
CA SER A 2 -46.12 47.78 16.61
C SER A 2 -45.64 46.40 16.11
N ASN A 3 -44.92 46.40 14.98
CA ASN A 3 -43.49 46.09 14.84
C ASN A 3 -43.10 44.59 14.91
N GLU A 4 -42.69 44.05 13.75
CA GLU A 4 -41.61 43.04 13.61
C GLU A 4 -40.24 43.66 14.07
N PRO A 5 -39.10 42.93 14.27
CA PRO A 5 -38.70 41.66 13.60
C PRO A 5 -37.80 40.64 14.39
N GLN A 6 -37.63 39.46 13.74
CA GLN A 6 -36.41 38.63 13.54
C GLN A 6 -35.66 37.83 14.64
N ARG A 7 -35.64 36.50 14.38
CA ARG A 7 -34.53 35.49 14.41
C ARG A 7 -33.33 35.72 15.34
N THR A 8 -33.15 34.78 16.29
CA THR A 8 -31.87 34.51 16.96
C THR A 8 -31.40 33.05 16.75
N ARG A 9 -30.20 32.91 16.15
CA ARG A 9 -29.41 31.67 16.02
C ARG A 9 -28.74 31.32 17.36
N ARG A 10 -28.75 30.04 17.74
CA ARG A 10 -27.98 29.48 18.87
C ARG A 10 -26.52 29.21 18.48
N SER A 11 -25.63 29.97 19.13
CA SER A 11 -24.40 29.59 19.83
C SER A 11 -23.37 28.65 19.16
N GLN A 12 -22.30 29.22 18.62
CA GLN A 12 -20.97 28.59 18.55
C GLN A 12 -20.11 29.13 19.70
N ARG A 13 -19.54 28.24 20.52
CA ARG A 13 -18.65 28.57 21.64
C ARG A 13 -17.30 29.05 21.11
N ILE A 14 -16.88 30.25 21.53
CA ILE A 14 -15.57 30.85 21.24
C ILE A 14 -14.58 30.42 22.32
N LEU A 15 -13.42 29.92 21.90
CA LEU A 15 -12.28 29.62 22.78
C LEU A 15 -11.51 30.93 23.03
N LEU A 16 -11.66 31.53 24.20
CA LEU A 16 -10.99 32.77 24.58
C LEU A 16 -9.58 32.47 25.13
N ARG A 17 -8.52 32.83 24.40
CA ARG A 17 -7.18 33.02 25.00
C ARG A 17 -7.04 34.50 25.35
N VAL A 18 -6.99 34.80 26.66
CA VAL A 18 -6.77 36.16 27.15
C VAL A 18 -5.27 36.44 27.15
N LEU A 19 -4.81 37.21 26.17
CA LEU A 19 -3.52 37.90 26.19
C LEU A 19 -3.74 39.34 25.68
N CYS A 20 -3.47 40.30 26.57
CA CYS A 20 -3.30 41.75 26.34
C CYS A 20 -3.94 42.38 25.08
N GLY A 21 -5.16 42.90 25.25
CA GLY A 21 -5.41 44.32 24.94
C GLY A 21 -5.79 44.76 23.52
N LYS A 22 -5.86 43.90 22.50
CA LYS A 22 -6.56 44.21 21.23
C LYS A 22 -7.14 42.92 20.62
N VAL A 23 -8.46 42.78 20.61
CA VAL A 23 -9.14 41.72 19.86
C VAL A 23 -9.09 42.08 18.38
N GLN A 24 -8.06 41.62 17.67
CA GLN A 24 -8.10 41.58 16.21
C GLN A 24 -8.90 40.35 15.81
N MET A 25 -10.10 40.58 15.28
CA MET A 25 -10.90 39.53 14.65
C MET A 25 -10.27 39.24 13.29
N GLU A 26 -9.53 38.14 13.17
CA GLU A 26 -9.18 37.63 11.85
C GLU A 26 -10.48 37.18 11.15
N PRO A 27 -10.75 37.64 9.91
CA PRO A 27 -11.93 37.22 9.18
C PRO A 27 -11.84 35.72 8.93
N GLN A 28 -12.82 34.98 9.48
CA GLN A 28 -12.96 33.55 9.21
C GLN A 28 -13.06 33.30 7.69
N PRO A 29 -12.28 32.37 7.12
CA PRO A 29 -12.26 32.15 5.68
C PRO A 29 -13.66 31.85 5.16
N GLY A 30 -14.01 32.47 4.04
CA GLY A 30 -15.31 32.28 3.39
C GLY A 30 -15.53 30.82 2.94
N PRO A 31 -16.77 30.40 2.65
CA PRO A 31 -17.09 29.02 2.27
C PRO A 31 -16.27 28.50 1.08
N GLY A 32 -16.01 29.35 0.08
CA GLY A 32 -15.18 29.02 -1.08
C GLY A 32 -13.69 28.89 -0.76
N GLN A 33 -13.20 29.64 0.22
CA GLN A 33 -11.80 29.60 0.64
C GLN A 33 -11.53 28.36 1.49
N ARG A 34 -12.42 28.02 2.44
CA ARG A 34 -12.35 26.73 3.17
C ARG A 34 -12.41 25.53 2.25
N ARG A 35 -13.25 25.57 1.21
CA ARG A 35 -13.33 24.48 0.22
C ARG A 35 -12.03 24.34 -0.57
N ARG A 36 -11.42 25.45 -1.00
CA ARG A 36 -10.11 25.46 -1.68
C ARG A 36 -8.98 24.98 -0.77
N GLU A 37 -8.91 25.47 0.47
CA GLU A 37 -7.93 25.04 1.46
C GLU A 37 -8.04 23.55 1.76
N LYS A 38 -9.27 23.01 1.81
CA LYS A 38 -9.50 21.58 2.01
C LYS A 38 -9.05 20.74 0.81
N ILE A 39 -9.33 21.18 -0.41
CA ILE A 39 -8.86 20.51 -1.65
C ILE A 39 -7.33 20.53 -1.72
N MET A 40 -6.71 21.70 -1.49
CA MET A 40 -5.26 21.84 -1.47
C MET A 40 -4.61 20.98 -0.37
N ALA A 41 -5.25 20.91 0.81
CA ALA A 41 -4.78 20.06 1.90
C ALA A 41 -4.88 18.57 1.54
N GLU A 42 -5.95 18.13 0.87
CA GLU A 42 -6.10 16.77 0.36
C GLU A 42 -5.07 16.43 -0.72
N GLU A 43 -4.80 17.35 -1.66
CA GLU A 43 -3.77 17.19 -2.70
C GLU A 43 -2.34 17.11 -2.13
N LYS A 44 -2.12 17.66 -0.93
CA LYS A 44 -0.82 17.65 -0.24
C LYS A 44 -0.58 16.41 0.62
N ARG A 45 -1.58 15.54 0.80
CA ARG A 45 -1.43 14.32 1.61
C ARG A 45 -0.61 13.30 0.84
N ALA A 46 0.35 12.70 1.53
CA ALA A 46 1.15 11.62 0.94
C ALA A 46 0.25 10.41 0.61
N LYS A 47 0.44 9.88 -0.59
CA LYS A 47 -0.27 8.73 -1.12
C LYS A 47 0.52 7.46 -0.81
N LEU A 48 -0.15 6.48 -0.22
CA LEU A 48 0.42 5.16 0.10
C LEU A 48 -0.20 4.13 -0.84
N TYR A 49 0.61 3.44 -1.63
CA TYR A 49 0.13 2.24 -2.34
C TYR A 49 0.14 1.05 -1.38
N LEU A 50 -0.99 0.36 -1.24
CA LEU A 50 -1.20 -0.69 -0.26
C LEU A 50 -1.07 -2.08 -0.92
N ALA A 51 0.16 -2.55 -1.01
CA ALA A 51 0.49 -3.87 -1.56
C ALA A 51 0.20 -4.96 -0.52
N GLY A 52 -0.45 -6.05 -0.93
CA GLY A 52 -0.75 -7.15 -0.01
C GLY A 52 -1.82 -8.13 -0.51
N PRO A 53 -1.91 -9.31 0.12
CA PRO A 53 -2.84 -10.35 -0.26
C PRO A 53 -4.29 -10.11 0.20
N GLU A 54 -4.61 -8.95 0.78
CA GLU A 54 -5.95 -8.61 1.26
C GLU A 54 -7.01 -8.66 0.16
N VAL A 55 -6.63 -8.50 -1.11
CA VAL A 55 -7.51 -8.68 -2.27
C VAL A 55 -8.08 -10.10 -2.40
N PHE A 56 -7.46 -11.08 -1.74
CA PHE A 56 -7.91 -12.48 -1.72
C PHE A 56 -8.80 -12.82 -0.52
N LEU A 57 -9.08 -11.86 0.36
CA LEU A 57 -10.00 -12.07 1.47
C LEU A 57 -11.45 -12.17 0.98
N PRO A 58 -12.31 -12.99 1.61
CA PRO A 58 -13.74 -13.03 1.28
C PRO A 58 -14.43 -11.66 1.38
N ASP A 59 -13.95 -10.83 2.30
CA ASP A 59 -14.40 -9.48 2.63
C ASP A 59 -13.44 -8.39 2.12
N ALA A 60 -12.69 -8.64 1.04
CA ALA A 60 -11.64 -7.76 0.55
C ALA A 60 -12.07 -6.29 0.34
N VAL A 61 -13.29 -6.04 -0.11
CA VAL A 61 -13.82 -4.66 -0.29
C VAL A 61 -13.99 -3.94 1.05
N GLU A 62 -14.46 -4.64 2.07
CA GLU A 62 -14.59 -4.09 3.42
C GLU A 62 -13.22 -3.84 4.02
N LYS A 63 -12.30 -4.81 3.86
CA LYS A 63 -10.92 -4.68 4.31
C LYS A 63 -10.21 -3.47 3.70
N ALA A 64 -10.36 -3.26 2.40
CA ALA A 64 -9.78 -2.11 1.70
C ALA A 64 -10.31 -0.78 2.26
N ARG A 65 -11.62 -0.68 2.53
CA ARG A 65 -12.23 0.51 3.13
C ARG A 65 -11.69 0.76 4.54
N GLU A 66 -11.50 -0.28 5.34
CA GLU A 66 -10.88 -0.16 6.66
C GLU A 66 -9.45 0.38 6.58
N GLN A 67 -8.64 -0.17 5.67
CA GLN A 67 -7.25 0.27 5.49
C GLN A 67 -7.18 1.71 4.97
N GLN A 68 -8.02 2.09 4.01
CA GLN A 68 -8.11 3.46 3.52
C GLN A 68 -8.58 4.43 4.62
N ALA A 69 -9.57 4.04 5.43
CA ALA A 69 -10.02 4.84 6.56
C ALA A 69 -8.92 5.00 7.62
N LEU A 70 -8.13 3.96 7.85
CA LEU A 70 -6.98 4.01 8.75
C LEU A 70 -5.90 4.96 8.22
N CYS A 71 -5.49 4.83 6.95
CA CYS A 71 -4.61 5.81 6.28
C CYS A 71 -5.13 7.24 6.48
N ALA A 72 -6.45 7.42 6.34
CA ALA A 72 -7.07 8.73 6.50
C ALA A 72 -6.88 9.31 7.91
N ARG A 73 -6.91 8.48 8.97
CA ARG A 73 -6.65 8.89 10.36
C ARG A 73 -5.23 9.38 10.59
N TYR A 74 -4.26 8.83 9.86
CA TYR A 74 -2.84 9.19 9.96
C TYR A 74 -2.39 10.29 8.98
N GLY A 75 -3.32 10.93 8.28
CA GLY A 75 -2.99 12.02 7.36
C GLY A 75 -2.60 11.56 5.94
N PHE A 76 -2.79 10.28 5.61
CA PHE A 76 -2.43 9.70 4.30
C PHE A 76 -3.64 9.44 3.40
N ILE A 77 -3.39 9.22 2.11
CA ILE A 77 -4.36 8.68 1.15
C ILE A 77 -3.92 7.26 0.82
N GLY A 78 -4.73 6.23 1.11
CA GLY A 78 -4.45 4.85 0.72
C GLY A 78 -4.97 4.57 -0.69
N LEU A 79 -4.08 4.11 -1.58
CA LEU A 79 -4.40 3.60 -2.91
C LEU A 79 -4.42 2.07 -2.81
N HIS A 80 -5.58 1.45 -3.01
CA HIS A 80 -5.73 0.01 -2.83
C HIS A 80 -5.88 -0.69 -4.19
N PRO A 81 -5.21 -1.84 -4.43
CA PRO A 81 -5.30 -2.57 -5.70
C PRO A 81 -6.73 -2.94 -6.09
N ILE A 82 -7.58 -3.22 -5.09
CA ILE A 82 -9.00 -3.54 -5.30
C ILE A 82 -9.77 -2.45 -6.07
N ASP A 83 -9.32 -1.20 -6.02
CA ASP A 83 -9.96 -0.10 -6.77
C ASP A 83 -9.85 -0.31 -8.29
N ASN A 84 -8.92 -1.18 -8.73
CA ASN A 84 -8.73 -1.57 -10.13
C ASN A 84 -9.44 -2.89 -10.48
N ASN A 85 -10.07 -3.56 -9.52
CA ASN A 85 -10.68 -4.87 -9.70
C ASN A 85 -12.05 -4.73 -10.39
N ILE A 86 -12.03 -4.73 -11.72
CA ILE A 86 -13.23 -4.62 -12.54
C ILE A 86 -13.90 -5.99 -12.60
N ASP A 87 -15.02 -6.13 -11.89
CA ASP A 87 -16.05 -7.17 -12.04
C ASP A 87 -15.50 -8.58 -12.35
N VAL A 88 -14.68 -9.12 -11.43
CA VAL A 88 -14.14 -10.48 -11.54
C VAL A 88 -15.24 -11.47 -11.17
N GLN A 89 -16.06 -11.84 -12.17
CA GLN A 89 -16.99 -12.95 -12.07
C GLN A 89 -16.24 -14.27 -11.80
N GLU A 90 -16.83 -15.19 -11.04
CA GLU A 90 -16.31 -16.55 -10.87
C GLU A 90 -16.07 -17.18 -12.25
N ARG A 91 -14.89 -17.79 -12.44
CA ARG A 91 -14.48 -18.38 -13.71
C ARG A 91 -14.46 -19.90 -13.61
N ASP A 92 -15.02 -20.57 -14.61
CA ASP A 92 -14.88 -22.02 -14.76
C ASP A 92 -13.40 -22.37 -15.06
N PRO A 93 -12.82 -23.39 -14.40
CA PRO A 93 -11.49 -23.95 -14.72
C PRO A 93 -11.13 -24.07 -16.20
N THR A 94 -12.10 -24.34 -17.08
CA THR A 94 -11.88 -24.42 -18.54
C THR A 94 -11.38 -23.07 -19.12
N GLN A 95 -11.96 -21.96 -18.67
CA GLN A 95 -11.59 -20.60 -19.11
C GLN A 95 -10.17 -20.23 -18.67
N ILE A 96 -9.77 -20.65 -17.45
CA ILE A 96 -8.41 -20.44 -16.93
C ILE A 96 -7.38 -21.16 -17.81
N LEU A 97 -7.69 -22.39 -18.22
CA LEU A 97 -6.80 -23.19 -19.08
C LEU A 97 -6.64 -22.61 -20.48
N GLU A 98 -7.71 -22.01 -21.03
CA GLU A 98 -7.67 -21.31 -22.33
C GLU A 98 -6.77 -20.07 -22.29
N ILE A 99 -6.87 -19.25 -21.24
CA ILE A 99 -5.99 -18.09 -21.03
C ILE A 99 -4.53 -18.53 -20.92
N TYR A 100 -4.24 -19.56 -20.12
CA TYR A 100 -2.90 -20.11 -19.99
C TYR A 100 -2.32 -20.56 -21.34
N ARG A 101 -3.11 -21.28 -22.15
CA ARG A 101 -2.69 -21.72 -23.50
C ARG A 101 -2.42 -20.54 -24.43
N ALA A 102 -3.28 -19.52 -24.42
CA ALA A 102 -3.13 -18.33 -25.25
C ALA A 102 -1.82 -17.57 -24.91
N ILE A 103 -1.55 -17.33 -23.62
CA ILE A 103 -0.30 -16.69 -23.17
C ILE A 103 0.93 -17.48 -23.63
N ARG A 104 0.89 -18.82 -23.53
CA ARG A 104 2.01 -19.67 -23.94
C ARG A 104 2.31 -19.59 -25.44
N LEU A 105 1.28 -19.45 -26.27
CA LEU A 105 1.36 -19.47 -27.73
C LEU A 105 1.78 -18.12 -28.35
N PHE A 106 1.39 -16.98 -27.76
CA PHE A 106 1.56 -15.65 -28.37
C PHE A 106 2.58 -14.75 -27.67
N ARG A 107 3.60 -15.33 -27.01
CA ARG A 107 4.60 -14.59 -26.22
C ARG A 107 5.36 -13.47 -26.96
N GLY A 108 5.39 -13.50 -28.30
CA GLY A 108 6.09 -12.50 -29.13
C GLY A 108 5.20 -11.40 -29.74
N ASP A 109 3.87 -11.50 -29.61
CA ASP A 109 2.93 -10.55 -30.20
C ASP A 109 1.72 -10.36 -29.28
N VAL A 110 1.90 -9.49 -28.28
CA VAL A 110 0.87 -9.14 -27.30
C VAL A 110 -0.35 -8.50 -27.99
N HIS A 111 -0.15 -7.84 -29.14
CA HIS A 111 -1.25 -7.28 -29.91
C HIS A 111 -2.09 -8.40 -30.56
N ALA A 112 -1.45 -9.40 -31.17
CA ALA A 112 -2.16 -10.58 -31.67
C ALA A 112 -2.85 -11.38 -30.56
N LEU A 113 -2.25 -11.48 -29.37
CA LEU A 113 -2.87 -12.09 -28.20
C LEU A 113 -4.17 -11.36 -27.81
N LEU A 114 -4.13 -10.02 -27.73
CA LEU A 114 -5.27 -9.17 -27.37
C LEU A 114 -6.38 -9.18 -28.43
N VAL A 115 -6.02 -9.24 -29.72
CA VAL A 115 -6.98 -9.22 -30.84
C VAL A 115 -7.60 -10.60 -31.10
N ARG A 116 -6.84 -11.70 -30.95
CA ARG A 116 -7.35 -13.07 -31.21
C ARG A 116 -8.01 -13.73 -30.01
N PHE A 117 -7.62 -13.36 -28.79
CA PHE A 117 -8.17 -13.92 -27.56
C PHE A 117 -8.75 -12.80 -26.71
N SER A 118 -9.79 -12.16 -27.24
CA SER A 118 -10.66 -11.23 -26.49
C SER A 118 -11.56 -12.00 -25.52
N THR A 119 -10.97 -12.82 -24.65
CA THR A 119 -11.70 -13.27 -23.47
C THR A 119 -11.68 -12.10 -22.49
N ASP A 120 -12.84 -11.74 -21.94
CA ASP A 120 -12.97 -10.64 -20.97
C ASP A 120 -11.97 -10.77 -19.81
N ALA A 121 -11.54 -12.00 -19.51
CA ALA A 121 -10.61 -12.34 -18.46
C ALA A 121 -9.17 -11.82 -18.67
N LEU A 122 -8.57 -12.00 -19.86
CA LEU A 122 -7.22 -11.48 -20.12
C LEU A 122 -7.20 -9.95 -20.14
N LEU A 123 -8.23 -9.35 -20.74
CA LEU A 123 -8.41 -7.89 -20.72
C LEU A 123 -8.59 -7.37 -19.30
N SER A 124 -9.34 -8.08 -18.45
CA SER A 124 -9.50 -7.71 -17.03
C SER A 124 -8.19 -7.81 -16.26
N ALA A 125 -7.42 -8.89 -16.44
CA ALA A 125 -6.12 -9.05 -15.81
C ALA A 125 -5.15 -7.92 -16.20
N LEU A 126 -5.10 -7.55 -17.48
CA LEU A 126 -4.27 -6.45 -17.95
C LEU A 126 -4.74 -5.09 -17.42
N LYS A 127 -6.06 -4.85 -17.31
CA LYS A 127 -6.60 -3.62 -16.72
C LYS A 127 -6.24 -3.49 -15.25
N ILE A 128 -6.35 -4.58 -14.47
CA ILE A 128 -5.95 -4.62 -13.07
C ILE A 128 -4.46 -4.30 -12.97
N TYR A 129 -3.62 -5.07 -13.68
CA TYR A 129 -2.17 -4.86 -13.69
C TYR A 129 -1.78 -3.42 -14.07
N MET A 130 -2.33 -2.87 -15.15
CA MET A 130 -2.03 -1.49 -15.56
C MET A 130 -2.53 -0.47 -14.54
N GLY A 131 -3.66 -0.71 -13.89
CA GLY A 131 -4.19 0.11 -12.81
C GLY A 131 -3.26 0.11 -11.59
N ASP A 132 -2.79 -1.06 -11.19
CA ASP A 132 -1.87 -1.23 -10.04
C ASP A 132 -0.55 -0.53 -10.30
N ILE A 133 0.05 -0.76 -11.47
CA ILE A 133 1.26 -0.05 -11.92
C ILE A 133 1.03 1.48 -11.90
N HIS A 134 -0.13 1.95 -12.40
CA HIS A 134 -0.45 3.37 -12.38
C HIS A 134 -0.55 3.92 -10.95
N GLN A 135 -1.20 3.20 -10.03
CA GLN A 135 -1.28 3.62 -8.63
C GLN A 135 0.11 3.65 -7.97
N ILE A 136 0.98 2.67 -8.23
CA ILE A 136 2.36 2.68 -7.74
C ILE A 136 3.10 3.91 -8.30
N TYR A 137 2.98 4.21 -9.60
CA TYR A 137 3.56 5.43 -10.17
C TYR A 137 3.11 6.71 -9.45
N GLN A 138 1.82 6.79 -9.09
CA GLN A 138 1.23 7.97 -8.46
C GLN A 138 1.45 8.07 -6.95
N CYS A 139 1.80 6.98 -6.27
CA CYS A 139 2.02 7.00 -4.82
C CYS A 139 3.31 7.74 -4.44
N ASP A 140 3.43 8.12 -3.18
CA ASP A 140 4.64 8.71 -2.63
C ASP A 140 5.45 7.65 -1.85
N ILE A 141 4.78 6.64 -1.28
CA ILE A 141 5.37 5.54 -0.52
C ILE A 141 4.65 4.24 -0.90
N VAL A 142 5.38 3.12 -0.98
CA VAL A 142 4.79 1.77 -1.07
C VAL A 142 4.73 1.14 0.32
N VAL A 143 3.59 0.59 0.70
CA VAL A 143 3.39 -0.13 1.97
C VAL A 143 3.00 -1.56 1.66
N ALA A 144 3.78 -2.53 2.12
CA ALA A 144 3.60 -3.95 1.84
C ALA A 144 3.18 -4.74 3.09
N ASN A 145 2.15 -5.57 2.96
CA ASN A 145 1.90 -6.66 3.90
C ASN A 145 2.92 -7.77 3.66
N CYS A 146 3.86 -7.94 4.58
CA CYS A 146 4.95 -8.92 4.47
C CYS A 146 4.66 -10.24 5.19
N ASN A 147 3.42 -10.45 5.63
CA ASN A 147 3.03 -11.69 6.27
C ASN A 147 3.07 -12.88 5.30
N PRO A 148 3.36 -14.10 5.79
CA PRO A 148 3.39 -15.28 4.94
C PRO A 148 2.03 -15.55 4.28
N PHE A 149 2.02 -15.75 2.96
CA PHE A 149 0.83 -16.02 2.17
C PHE A 149 1.00 -17.31 1.37
N ARG A 150 0.06 -18.25 1.54
CA ARG A 150 0.11 -19.60 0.94
C ARG A 150 1.43 -20.36 1.18
N GLY A 151 2.12 -20.04 2.28
CA GLY A 151 3.40 -20.65 2.63
C GLY A 151 4.17 -19.89 3.69
N ALA A 152 5.50 -19.92 3.60
CA ALA A 152 6.41 -19.15 4.47
C ALA A 152 6.83 -17.79 3.89
N LEU A 153 6.52 -17.51 2.63
CA LEU A 153 6.97 -16.31 1.94
C LEU A 153 5.84 -15.29 1.80
N ILE A 154 6.21 -14.04 1.58
CA ILE A 154 5.28 -12.99 1.15
C ILE A 154 4.57 -13.40 -0.14
N ASP A 155 3.40 -12.82 -0.39
CA ASP A 155 2.71 -12.89 -1.68
C ASP A 155 3.61 -12.40 -2.84
N ASP A 156 3.59 -13.11 -3.96
CA ASP A 156 4.46 -12.85 -5.11
C ASP A 156 4.06 -11.59 -5.89
N GLY A 157 2.76 -11.28 -5.95
CA GLY A 157 2.24 -10.00 -6.44
C GLY A 157 2.76 -8.83 -5.61
N THR A 158 2.62 -8.93 -4.29
CA THR A 158 3.14 -7.94 -3.33
C THR A 158 4.66 -7.76 -3.45
N ALA A 159 5.42 -8.86 -3.64
CA ALA A 159 6.86 -8.79 -3.86
C ALA A 159 7.22 -8.04 -5.16
N TYR A 160 6.46 -8.28 -6.24
CA TYR A 160 6.63 -7.57 -7.51
C TYR A 160 6.34 -6.08 -7.36
N GLU A 161 5.23 -5.71 -6.72
CA GLU A 161 4.82 -4.31 -6.49
C GLU A 161 5.84 -3.55 -5.64
N LEU A 162 6.33 -4.19 -4.57
CA LEU A 162 7.39 -3.64 -3.74
C LEU A 162 8.70 -3.46 -4.52
N GLY A 163 9.11 -4.46 -5.29
CA GLY A 163 10.28 -4.38 -6.17
C GLY A 163 10.16 -3.27 -7.21
N PHE A 164 8.98 -3.11 -7.81
CA PHE A 164 8.69 -2.05 -8.77
C PHE A 164 8.75 -0.67 -8.12
N GLY A 165 8.16 -0.50 -6.93
CA GLY A 165 8.26 0.72 -6.14
C GLY A 165 9.71 1.10 -5.80
N ASN A 166 10.50 0.11 -5.37
CA ASN A 166 11.92 0.28 -5.07
C ASN A 166 12.71 0.73 -6.32
N ALA A 167 12.43 0.13 -7.48
CA ALA A 167 13.07 0.50 -8.74
C ALA A 167 12.74 1.94 -9.18
N LEU A 168 11.58 2.47 -8.80
CA LEU A 168 11.19 3.86 -9.01
C LEU A 168 11.79 4.83 -7.98
N GLY A 169 12.59 4.33 -7.02
CA GLY A 169 13.16 5.13 -5.94
C GLY A 169 12.14 5.61 -4.92
N LYS A 170 10.97 4.96 -4.84
CA LYS A 170 9.94 5.29 -3.85
C LYS A 170 10.35 4.71 -2.50
N PRO A 171 10.26 5.48 -1.40
CA PRO A 171 10.34 4.92 -0.07
C PRO A 171 9.34 3.77 0.10
N SER A 172 9.77 2.70 0.75
CA SER A 172 8.93 1.53 0.94
C SER A 172 9.00 0.99 2.36
N TYR A 173 7.84 0.67 2.90
CA TYR A 173 7.66 0.14 4.24
C TYR A 173 6.96 -1.21 4.16
N GLY A 174 7.30 -2.10 5.08
CA GLY A 174 6.62 -3.38 5.24
C GLY A 174 6.11 -3.55 6.65
N TYR A 175 5.14 -4.44 6.84
CA TYR A 175 4.75 -4.91 8.16
C TYR A 175 4.62 -6.42 8.21
N ILE A 176 4.99 -7.02 9.35
CA ILE A 176 4.98 -8.46 9.56
C ILE A 176 4.61 -8.78 11.01
N ASP A 177 3.75 -9.76 11.25
CA ASP A 177 3.26 -10.08 12.59
C ASP A 177 4.36 -10.62 13.52
N GLN A 178 5.31 -11.37 12.97
CA GLN A 178 6.46 -11.91 13.68
C GLN A 178 7.73 -11.66 12.88
N MET A 179 8.64 -10.85 13.41
CA MET A 179 9.92 -10.52 12.78
C MET A 179 10.98 -11.53 13.20
N ILE A 180 10.92 -12.71 12.60
CA ILE A 180 11.94 -13.76 12.72
C ILE A 180 12.74 -13.87 11.42
N PRO A 181 14.00 -14.36 11.44
CA PRO A 181 14.77 -14.59 10.22
C PRO A 181 14.01 -15.43 9.20
N ALA A 182 14.13 -15.11 7.91
CA ALA A 182 13.40 -15.78 6.84
C ALA A 182 13.66 -17.30 6.81
N VAL A 183 14.91 -17.69 7.07
CA VAL A 183 15.32 -19.11 7.19
C VAL A 183 14.59 -19.81 8.33
N GLU A 184 14.52 -19.18 9.51
CA GLU A 184 13.77 -19.71 10.66
C GLU A 184 12.28 -19.85 10.32
N ASN A 185 11.71 -18.89 9.61
CA ASN A 185 10.32 -18.91 9.19
C ASN A 185 9.99 -20.07 8.24
N ILE A 186 10.92 -20.41 7.33
CA ILE A 186 10.82 -21.56 6.41
C ILE A 186 10.94 -22.87 7.18
N VAL A 187 11.99 -23.03 8.00
CA VAL A 187 12.24 -24.26 8.77
C VAL A 187 11.10 -24.58 9.74
N LYS A 188 10.44 -23.55 10.31
CA LYS A 188 9.26 -23.74 11.17
C LYS A 188 8.03 -24.28 10.44
N ARG A 189 7.90 -24.03 9.13
CA ARG A 189 6.70 -24.35 8.33
C ARG A 189 6.85 -25.58 7.46
N TYR A 190 8.08 -25.88 7.04
CA TYR A 190 8.37 -26.96 6.11
C TYR A 190 9.38 -27.93 6.69
N PRO A 191 9.24 -29.24 6.42
CA PRO A 191 10.29 -30.20 6.71
C PRO A 191 11.57 -29.82 5.97
N CYS A 192 12.68 -29.77 6.70
CA CYS A 192 14.01 -29.57 6.12
C CYS A 192 14.96 -30.67 6.58
N THR A 193 15.83 -31.11 5.69
CA THR A 193 16.97 -31.97 6.05
C THR A 193 18.16 -31.08 6.38
N ILE A 194 18.78 -31.31 7.54
CA ILE A 194 19.99 -30.58 7.93
C ILE A 194 21.20 -31.29 7.32
N ARG A 195 21.99 -30.56 6.53
CA ARG A 195 23.27 -31.05 5.98
C ARG A 195 24.34 -31.14 7.07
N GLU A 196 25.44 -31.82 6.78
CA GLU A 196 26.59 -31.94 7.69
C GLU A 196 27.19 -30.58 8.10
N ASP A 197 27.08 -29.56 7.22
CA ASP A 197 27.51 -28.18 7.48
C ASP A 197 26.47 -27.35 8.25
N GLY A 198 25.37 -27.95 8.70
CA GLY A 198 24.30 -27.29 9.45
C GLY A 198 23.30 -26.53 8.57
N VAL A 199 23.50 -26.47 7.25
CA VAL A 199 22.59 -25.78 6.33
C VAL A 199 21.31 -26.58 6.12
N PRO A 200 20.11 -26.00 6.34
CA PRO A 200 18.86 -26.66 6.02
C PRO A 200 18.65 -26.74 4.50
N VAL A 201 18.10 -27.85 4.04
CA VAL A 201 17.66 -28.08 2.67
C VAL A 201 16.19 -28.42 2.68
N ASP A 202 15.41 -27.77 1.84
CA ASP A 202 14.00 -28.08 1.69
C ASP A 202 13.76 -29.43 0.99
N GLN A 203 12.49 -29.81 0.89
CA GLN A 203 12.06 -31.06 0.26
C GLN A 203 12.37 -31.14 -1.25
N ASP A 204 12.61 -30.00 -1.90
CA ASP A 204 12.88 -29.89 -3.33
C ASP A 204 14.39 -29.80 -3.63
N GLY A 205 15.23 -29.83 -2.58
CA GLY A 205 16.68 -29.83 -2.68
C GLY A 205 17.32 -28.43 -2.68
N TYR A 206 16.54 -27.38 -2.42
CA TYR A 206 17.07 -26.01 -2.34
C TYR A 206 17.62 -25.72 -0.95
N LEU A 207 18.73 -24.97 -0.94
CA LEU A 207 19.33 -24.48 0.29
C LEU A 207 18.46 -23.39 0.91
N VAL A 208 18.18 -23.52 2.20
CA VAL A 208 17.50 -22.49 2.99
C VAL A 208 18.57 -21.61 3.66
N VAL A 209 19.31 -20.85 2.85
CA VAL A 209 20.54 -20.11 3.24
C VAL A 209 20.39 -18.59 3.21
N ASP A 210 19.16 -18.08 3.13
CA ASP A 210 18.88 -16.63 3.07
C ASP A 210 19.08 -15.92 4.44
N ASP A 211 19.99 -16.42 5.29
CA ASP A 211 20.24 -15.89 6.63
C ASP A 211 21.19 -14.68 6.59
N PHE A 212 20.75 -13.64 5.89
CA PHE A 212 21.37 -12.31 5.94
C PHE A 212 20.84 -11.49 7.14
N GLY A 213 20.19 -12.14 8.11
CA GLY A 213 19.50 -11.48 9.21
C GLY A 213 18.21 -10.74 8.80
N THR A 214 17.67 -11.00 7.60
CA THR A 214 16.42 -10.42 7.12
C THR A 214 15.24 -11.33 7.46
N ALA A 215 14.06 -10.74 7.71
CA ALA A 215 12.83 -11.47 8.03
C ALA A 215 12.02 -11.87 6.78
N ILE A 216 12.28 -11.17 5.66
CA ILE A 216 11.82 -11.54 4.33
C ILE A 216 13.03 -11.64 3.39
N ASN A 217 12.83 -12.14 2.17
CA ASN A 217 13.92 -12.26 1.20
C ASN A 217 14.68 -10.92 1.03
N LEU A 218 16.00 -11.02 0.95
CA LEU A 218 16.91 -9.87 0.98
C LEU A 218 16.56 -8.78 -0.03
N MET A 219 16.08 -9.16 -1.22
CA MET A 219 15.81 -8.19 -2.31
C MET A 219 14.76 -7.16 -1.90
N MET A 220 13.80 -7.59 -1.09
CA MET A 220 12.72 -6.74 -0.60
C MET A 220 13.16 -5.93 0.62
N GLN A 221 13.71 -6.58 1.65
CA GLN A 221 14.05 -5.89 2.89
C GLN A 221 15.20 -4.89 2.69
N CYS A 222 16.25 -5.28 1.94
CA CYS A 222 17.32 -4.34 1.58
C CYS A 222 16.80 -3.19 0.70
N GLY A 223 15.84 -3.46 -0.19
CA GLY A 223 15.19 -2.44 -0.99
C GLY A 223 14.45 -1.39 -0.14
N MET A 224 13.74 -1.82 0.91
CA MET A 224 13.12 -0.91 1.88
C MET A 224 14.17 -0.05 2.60
N LEU A 225 15.25 -0.67 3.09
CA LEU A 225 16.32 0.04 3.78
C LEU A 225 16.97 1.10 2.89
N MET A 226 17.26 0.75 1.63
CA MET A 226 17.89 1.65 0.67
C MET A 226 16.99 2.80 0.23
N SER A 227 15.66 2.63 0.28
CA SER A 227 14.68 3.66 -0.06
C SER A 227 14.34 4.60 1.10
N GLY A 228 14.95 4.39 2.28
CA GLY A 228 14.71 5.18 3.49
C GLY A 228 13.49 4.71 4.30
N GLY A 229 12.92 3.55 3.97
CA GLY A 229 11.89 2.90 4.76
C GLY A 229 12.43 1.69 5.53
N ARG A 230 11.53 0.87 6.07
CA ARG A 230 11.89 -0.32 6.85
C ARG A 230 10.73 -1.30 7.00
N LEU A 231 11.05 -2.51 7.40
CA LEU A 231 10.10 -3.51 7.87
C LEU A 231 9.74 -3.24 9.34
N ILE A 232 8.46 -3.34 9.68
CA ILE A 232 7.91 -3.10 11.01
C ILE A 232 7.34 -4.40 11.56
N GLU A 233 7.71 -4.76 12.79
CA GLU A 233 7.03 -5.85 13.49
C GLU A 233 5.68 -5.34 14.03
N GLY A 234 4.62 -6.06 13.72
CA GLY A 234 3.24 -5.71 14.03
C GLY A 234 2.36 -5.58 12.79
N ASN A 235 1.18 -5.01 13.00
CA ASN A 235 0.15 -4.90 11.96
C ASN A 235 0.27 -3.62 11.11
N PHE A 236 -0.65 -3.47 10.16
CA PHE A 236 -0.74 -2.30 9.29
C PHE A 236 -0.77 -0.95 10.02
N GLU A 237 -1.43 -0.85 11.18
CA GLU A 237 -1.50 0.41 11.94
C GLU A 237 -0.14 0.81 12.51
N HIS A 238 0.65 -0.15 13.02
CA HIS A 238 2.02 0.10 13.48
C HIS A 238 2.89 0.62 12.34
N CYS A 239 2.68 0.13 11.12
CA CYS A 239 3.36 0.62 9.93
C CYS A 239 3.02 2.09 9.63
N LEU A 240 1.74 2.46 9.68
CA LEU A 240 1.32 3.85 9.49
C LEU A 240 1.86 4.79 10.57
N GLN A 241 1.89 4.34 11.82
CA GLN A 241 2.51 5.07 12.93
C GLN A 241 4.00 5.32 12.67
N ALA A 242 4.73 4.30 12.21
CA ALA A 242 6.14 4.40 11.86
C ALA A 242 6.37 5.39 10.72
N ILE A 243 5.60 5.31 9.64
CA ILE A 243 5.70 6.25 8.50
C ILE A 243 5.45 7.68 8.96
N ARG A 244 4.42 7.91 9.80
CA ARG A 244 4.11 9.25 10.32
C ARG A 244 5.25 9.79 11.20
N ALA A 245 5.77 8.97 12.11
CA ALA A 245 6.88 9.34 12.98
C ALA A 245 8.15 9.72 12.19
N ASP A 246 8.45 8.97 11.12
CA ASP A 246 9.60 9.21 10.26
C ASP A 246 9.47 10.51 9.44
N LEU A 247 8.26 10.81 8.96
CA LEU A 247 7.98 12.08 8.29
C LEU A 247 8.04 13.26 9.27
N ASP A 248 7.50 13.11 10.49
CA ASP A 248 7.49 14.17 11.52
C ASP A 248 8.89 14.49 12.03
N SER A 249 9.74 13.47 12.17
CA SER A 249 11.15 13.64 12.57
C SER A 249 12.05 14.11 11.42
N GLY A 250 11.58 14.01 10.18
CA GLY A 250 12.35 14.33 8.97
C GLY A 250 13.39 13.26 8.60
N THR A 251 13.32 12.07 9.23
CA THR A 251 14.07 10.87 8.85
C THR A 251 13.66 10.38 7.46
N LEU A 252 12.36 10.40 7.17
CA LEU A 252 11.84 10.21 5.82
C LEU A 252 11.57 11.57 5.19
N ARG A 253 12.05 11.77 3.97
CA ARG A 253 11.74 12.93 3.13
C ARG A 253 11.15 12.45 1.82
N LEU A 254 10.00 13.00 1.46
CA LEU A 254 9.35 12.61 0.21
C LEU A 254 10.06 13.26 -0.97
N PRO A 255 10.19 12.58 -2.12
CA PRO A 255 10.90 13.10 -3.29
C PRO A 255 10.41 14.49 -3.76
N ARG A 256 9.11 14.78 -3.58
CA ARG A 256 8.52 16.08 -3.93
C ARG A 256 9.07 17.24 -3.11
N GLU A 257 9.52 17.00 -1.87
CA GLU A 257 10.10 18.03 -1.00
C GLU A 257 11.58 18.30 -1.27
N ALA A 258 12.25 17.41 -2.02
CA ALA A 258 13.66 17.54 -2.39
C ALA A 258 13.88 18.41 -3.63
N ALA A 259 12.87 18.56 -4.51
CA ALA A 259 12.95 19.36 -5.74
C ALA A 259 12.75 20.88 -5.52
N ASP A 260 12.25 21.28 -4.35
CA ASP A 260 12.02 22.69 -3.98
C ASP A 260 13.22 23.33 -3.23
N ARG A 261 14.41 22.73 -3.30
CA ARG A 261 15.67 23.26 -2.74
C ARG A 261 16.75 23.36 -3.80
#